data_AF-A0A370K0L2-F1
#
_entry.id   AF-A0A370K0L2-F1
#
_cell.length_a   1.000
_cell.length_b   1.000
_cell.length_c   1.000
_cell.angle_alpha   90.00
_cell.angle_beta   90.00
_cell.angle_gamma   90.00
#
_symmetry.space_group_name_H-M   'P 1'
#
loop_
_entity.id
_entity.type
_entity.pdbx_description
1 polymer ?
#
loop_
_entity_poly.entity_id
_entity_poly.type
_entity_poly.pdbx_seq_one_letter_code
_entity_poly.pdbx_strand_id
1 'polypeptide(L)'
;MKPEEVRELLPLYALGALEPAERERLEAALERYPELWAEARALLETAADLAQLPPPAPVPPGLEARVLAQVRPSRRPWPLWLARAAAALLLLGLGYGGGWGAFWLLSLRDPQTQVLTLANPQGQGVGRAILRPDRRVLILLDRWPPQGQVFQAWGLARGSPVPLPTFRTPLKSLRLPPEAQAVAVSLEPPGGSPQPTTLLGLPQ
;
A
#
# COMPACT_ATOMS: atom_id res chain seq x y z
N MET A 1 -28.53 -14.26 19.42
CA MET A 1 -28.24 -13.96 20.83
C MET A 1 -28.24 -12.46 21.02
N LYS A 2 -28.76 -12.02 22.16
CA LYS A 2 -28.57 -10.65 22.65
C LYS A 2 -27.13 -10.50 23.19
N PRO A 3 -26.57 -9.28 23.24
CA PRO A 3 -25.18 -9.08 23.72
C PRO A 3 -24.96 -9.55 25.17
N GLU A 4 -25.99 -9.51 26.01
CA GLU A 4 -25.94 -10.00 27.39
C GLU A 4 -25.77 -11.53 27.45
N GLU A 5 -26.56 -12.26 26.65
CA GLU A 5 -26.47 -13.73 26.50
C GLU A 5 -25.09 -14.15 25.94
N VAL A 6 -24.52 -13.35 25.03
CA VAL A 6 -23.16 -13.60 24.51
C VAL A 6 -22.13 -13.50 25.65
N ARG A 7 -22.23 -12.46 26.49
CA ARG A 7 -21.30 -12.25 27.61
C ARG A 7 -21.36 -13.39 28.63
N GLU A 8 -22.55 -13.90 28.94
CA GLU A 8 -22.74 -15.02 29.86
C GLU A 8 -22.07 -16.32 29.37
N LEU A 9 -21.96 -16.51 28.04
CA LEU A 9 -21.36 -17.71 27.45
C LEU A 9 -19.84 -17.61 27.27
N LEU A 10 -19.23 -16.42 27.37
CA LEU A 10 -17.79 -16.24 27.18
C LEU A 10 -16.92 -17.07 28.16
N PRO A 11 -17.26 -17.20 29.46
CA PRO A 11 -16.47 -18.03 30.38
C PRO A 11 -16.51 -19.52 30.01
N LEU A 12 -17.68 -20.03 29.60
CA LEU A 12 -17.84 -21.41 29.16
C LEU A 12 -17.11 -21.66 27.83
N TYR A 13 -17.14 -20.68 26.92
CA TYR A 13 -16.38 -20.70 25.68
C TYR A 13 -14.87 -20.75 25.94
N ALA A 14 -14.37 -19.91 26.84
CA ALA A 14 -12.94 -19.85 27.18
C ALA A 14 -12.42 -21.16 27.78
N LEU A 15 -13.23 -21.84 28.60
CA LEU A 15 -12.92 -23.15 29.16
C LEU A 15 -13.16 -24.32 28.19
N GLY A 16 -13.66 -24.05 26.97
CA GLY A 16 -13.99 -25.09 25.99
C GLY A 16 -15.16 -25.99 26.42
N ALA A 17 -16.05 -25.49 27.28
CA ALA A 17 -17.15 -26.24 27.88
C ALA A 17 -18.48 -26.12 27.12
N LEU A 18 -18.52 -25.39 26.00
CA LEU A 18 -19.71 -25.26 25.16
C LEU A 18 -19.89 -26.44 24.21
N GLU A 19 -21.14 -26.82 23.97
CA GLU A 19 -21.46 -27.77 22.90
C GLU A 19 -21.13 -27.20 21.51
N PRO A 20 -20.81 -28.04 20.50
CA PRO A 20 -20.43 -27.57 19.17
C PRO A 20 -21.44 -26.60 18.54
N ALA A 21 -22.74 -26.89 18.68
CA ALA A 21 -23.80 -26.05 18.12
C ALA A 21 -23.99 -24.71 18.88
N GLU A 22 -23.67 -24.66 20.18
CA GLU A 22 -23.72 -23.43 20.96
C GLU A 22 -22.51 -22.56 20.69
N ARG A 23 -21.34 -23.18 20.55
CA ARG A 23 -20.10 -22.53 20.13
C ARG A 23 -20.26 -21.85 18.78
N GLU A 24 -20.80 -22.53 17.77
CA GLU A 24 -21.05 -21.93 16.45
C GLU A 24 -21.98 -20.72 16.53
N ARG A 25 -23.04 -20.80 17.35
CA ARG A 25 -23.97 -19.68 17.56
C ARG A 25 -23.30 -18.50 18.27
N LEU A 26 -22.39 -18.77 19.21
CA LEU A 26 -21.63 -17.75 19.92
C LEU A 26 -20.61 -17.07 19.00
N GLU A 27 -19.86 -17.84 18.21
CA GLU A 27 -18.88 -17.32 17.25
C GLU A 27 -19.56 -16.42 16.21
N ALA A 28 -20.71 -16.83 15.67
CA ALA A 28 -21.53 -15.99 14.78
C ALA A 28 -22.04 -14.72 15.48
N ALA A 29 -22.31 -14.77 16.79
CA ALA A 29 -22.71 -13.59 17.55
C ALA A 29 -21.54 -12.64 17.84
N LEU A 30 -20.32 -13.16 18.04
CA LEU A 30 -19.09 -12.37 18.19
C LEU A 30 -18.70 -11.63 16.90
N GLU A 31 -19.02 -12.16 15.73
CA GLU A 31 -18.89 -11.42 14.46
C GLU A 31 -19.82 -10.20 14.40
N ARG A 32 -21.01 -10.31 15.00
CA ARG A 32 -22.02 -9.24 15.05
C ARG A 32 -21.72 -8.18 16.12
N TYR A 33 -21.06 -8.57 17.21
CA TYR A 33 -20.72 -7.73 18.36
C TYR A 33 -19.21 -7.74 18.61
N PRO A 34 -18.40 -7.09 17.74
CA PRO A 34 -16.95 -7.18 17.79
C PRO A 34 -16.34 -6.61 19.07
N GLU A 35 -17.03 -5.73 19.78
CA GLU A 35 -16.62 -5.17 21.07
C GLU A 35 -16.45 -6.22 22.17
N LEU A 36 -17.18 -7.35 22.09
CA LEU A 36 -17.12 -8.44 23.07
C LEU A 36 -15.88 -9.33 22.88
N TRP A 37 -15.13 -9.18 21.78
CA TRP A 37 -13.88 -9.91 21.56
C TRP A 37 -12.80 -9.58 22.59
N ALA A 38 -12.75 -8.35 23.08
CA ALA A 38 -11.77 -7.96 24.08
C ALA A 38 -11.97 -8.76 25.39
N GLU A 39 -13.23 -8.91 25.80
CA GLU A 39 -13.62 -9.69 26.98
C GLU A 39 -13.40 -11.19 26.77
N ALA A 40 -13.79 -11.71 25.61
CA ALA A 40 -13.56 -13.11 25.23
C ALA A 40 -12.06 -13.47 25.25
N ARG A 41 -11.21 -12.56 24.75
CA ARG A 41 -9.76 -12.73 24.74
C ARG A 41 -9.17 -12.74 26.14
N ALA A 42 -9.57 -11.83 27.02
CA ALA A 42 -9.09 -11.80 28.40
C ALA A 42 -9.42 -13.11 29.14
N LEU A 43 -10.61 -13.66 28.90
CA LEU A 43 -11.02 -14.96 29.47
C LEU A 43 -10.22 -16.13 28.88
N LEU A 44 -9.96 -16.12 27.57
CA LEU A 44 -9.13 -17.13 26.90
C LEU A 44 -7.69 -17.12 27.41
N GLU A 45 -7.09 -15.93 27.62
CA GLU A 45 -5.75 -15.78 28.20
C GLU A 45 -5.70 -16.36 29.62
N THR A 46 -6.70 -16.05 30.44
CA THR A 46 -6.83 -16.63 31.79
C THR A 46 -6.95 -18.16 31.76
N ALA A 47 -7.74 -18.71 30.84
CA ALA A 47 -7.89 -20.14 30.67
C ALA A 47 -6.58 -20.82 30.20
N ALA A 48 -5.80 -20.15 29.34
CA ALA A 48 -4.50 -20.63 28.89
C ALA A 48 -3.47 -20.68 30.02
N ASP A 49 -3.49 -19.72 30.94
CA ASP A 49 -2.63 -19.74 32.14
C ASP A 49 -2.97 -20.92 33.05
N LEU A 50 -4.26 -21.21 33.24
CA LEU A 50 -4.70 -22.39 34.01
C LEU A 50 -4.22 -23.70 33.37
N ALA A 51 -4.19 -23.78 32.04
CA ALA A 51 -3.73 -24.96 31.30
C ALA A 51 -2.23 -25.24 31.47
N GLN A 52 -1.43 -24.27 31.91
CA GLN A 52 0.02 -24.42 32.16
C GLN A 52 0.36 -24.98 33.55
N LEU A 53 -0.61 -25.00 34.48
CA LEU A 53 -0.40 -25.52 35.84
C LEU A 53 -0.02 -27.01 35.89
N PRO A 54 -0.66 -27.93 35.14
CA PRO A 54 -0.24 -29.33 35.12
C PRO A 54 1.04 -29.54 34.29
N PRO A 55 1.87 -30.54 34.63
CA PRO A 55 3.04 -30.88 33.83
C PRO A 55 2.62 -31.30 32.41
N PRO A 56 3.39 -30.93 31.36
CA PRO A 56 3.05 -31.26 29.99
C PRO A 56 3.05 -32.77 29.78
N ALA A 57 1.95 -33.30 29.23
CA ALA A 57 1.88 -34.70 28.82
C ALA A 57 2.85 -34.97 27.66
N PRO A 58 3.44 -36.18 27.56
CA PRO A 58 4.34 -36.51 26.46
C PRO A 58 3.61 -36.45 25.12
N VAL A 59 4.17 -35.72 24.16
CA VAL A 59 3.61 -35.60 22.81
C VAL A 59 3.78 -36.94 22.06
N PRO A 60 2.71 -37.52 21.48
CA PRO A 60 2.81 -38.75 20.70
C PRO A 60 3.78 -38.58 19.51
N PRO A 61 4.61 -39.60 19.21
CA PRO A 61 5.54 -39.53 18.08
C PRO A 61 4.78 -39.34 16.76
N GLY A 62 5.27 -38.42 15.91
CA GLY A 62 4.67 -38.13 14.61
C GLY A 62 3.40 -37.26 14.64
N LEU A 63 2.99 -36.71 15.79
CA LEU A 63 1.86 -35.79 15.88
C LEU A 63 2.05 -34.57 14.96
N GLU A 64 3.26 -33.98 14.95
CA GLU A 64 3.59 -32.82 14.10
C GLU A 64 3.35 -33.13 12.61
N ALA A 65 3.86 -34.26 12.12
CA ALA A 65 3.67 -34.68 10.74
C ALA A 65 2.18 -34.90 10.38
N ARG A 66 1.39 -35.44 11.32
CA ARG A 66 -0.06 -35.63 11.14
C ARG A 66 -0.81 -34.30 11.07
N VAL A 67 -0.48 -33.36 11.96
CA VAL A 67 -1.07 -32.00 11.97
C VAL A 67 -0.71 -31.25 10.69
N LEU A 68 0.57 -31.26 10.29
CA LEU A 68 1.03 -30.62 9.06
C LEU A 68 0.42 -31.25 7.80
N ALA A 69 0.11 -32.54 7.81
CA ALA A 69 -0.63 -33.19 6.72
C ALA A 69 -2.10 -32.73 6.64
N GLN A 70 -2.72 -32.47 7.79
CA GLN A 70 -4.13 -32.06 7.90
C GLN A 70 -4.35 -30.57 7.59
N VAL A 71 -3.36 -29.71 7.86
CA VAL A 71 -3.40 -28.26 7.59
C VAL A 71 -3.01 -27.92 6.14
N ARG A 72 -2.76 -28.91 5.28
CA ARG A 72 -2.52 -28.64 3.85
C ARG A 72 -3.76 -27.95 3.27
N PRO A 73 -3.64 -26.71 2.77
CA PRO A 73 -4.77 -26.01 2.20
C PRO A 73 -5.31 -26.88 1.05
N SER A 74 -6.61 -27.15 1.08
CA SER A 74 -7.31 -27.77 -0.04
C SER A 74 -7.17 -26.85 -1.24
N ARG A 75 -6.11 -27.06 -2.04
CA ARG A 75 -5.89 -26.37 -3.30
C ARG A 75 -6.95 -26.87 -4.27
N ARG A 76 -8.13 -26.27 -4.22
CA ARG A 76 -9.21 -26.50 -5.18
C ARG A 76 -8.62 -26.17 -6.56
N PRO A 77 -8.47 -27.14 -7.49
CA PRO A 77 -7.81 -26.88 -8.75
C PRO A 77 -8.75 -26.01 -9.59
N TRP A 78 -8.48 -24.70 -9.64
CA TRP A 78 -9.15 -23.82 -10.59
C TRP A 78 -8.74 -24.23 -12.01
N PRO A 79 -9.67 -24.27 -12.97
CA PRO A 79 -9.33 -24.71 -14.31
C PRO A 79 -8.35 -23.72 -14.95
N LEU A 80 -7.30 -24.25 -15.57
CA LEU A 80 -6.10 -23.53 -16.02
C LEU A 80 -6.39 -22.32 -16.94
N TRP A 81 -7.57 -22.24 -17.56
CA TRP A 81 -7.97 -21.10 -18.38
C TRP A 81 -8.27 -19.84 -17.56
N LEU A 82 -8.81 -19.97 -16.33
CA LEU A 82 -9.01 -18.85 -15.41
C LEU A 82 -7.67 -18.28 -14.90
N ALA A 83 -6.69 -19.16 -14.63
CA ALA A 83 -5.35 -18.74 -14.24
C ALA A 83 -4.64 -17.98 -15.38
N ARG A 84 -4.82 -18.39 -16.65
CA ARG A 84 -4.27 -17.69 -17.82
C ARG A 84 -4.94 -16.34 -18.06
N ALA A 85 -6.25 -16.23 -17.89
CA ALA A 85 -6.97 -14.97 -18.00
C ALA A 85 -6.59 -13.98 -16.87
N ALA A 86 -6.47 -14.47 -15.64
CA ALA A 86 -6.00 -13.68 -14.50
C ALA A 86 -4.54 -13.24 -14.66
N ALA A 87 -3.66 -14.09 -15.20
CA ALA A 87 -2.28 -13.73 -15.51
C ALA A 87 -2.19 -12.67 -16.61
N ALA A 88 -3.04 -12.74 -17.64
CA ALA A 88 -3.10 -11.71 -18.68
C ALA A 88 -3.60 -10.37 -18.14
N LEU A 89 -4.65 -10.37 -17.29
CA LEU A 89 -5.15 -9.17 -16.61
C LEU A 89 -4.15 -8.61 -15.60
N LEU A 90 -3.42 -9.46 -14.88
CA LEU A 90 -2.31 -9.04 -14.02
C LEU A 90 -1.18 -8.45 -14.86
N LEU A 91 -0.79 -9.04 -16.00
CA LEU A 91 0.23 -8.47 -16.88
C LEU A 91 -0.24 -7.16 -17.54
N LEU A 92 -1.54 -7.01 -17.84
CA LEU A 92 -2.11 -5.75 -18.32
C LEU A 92 -2.15 -4.69 -17.20
N GLY A 93 -2.55 -5.06 -15.98
CA GLY A 93 -2.59 -4.18 -14.81
C GLY A 93 -1.20 -3.81 -14.27
N LEU A 94 -0.24 -4.74 -14.33
CA LEU A 94 1.18 -4.49 -14.08
C LEU A 94 1.76 -3.67 -15.24
N GLY A 95 1.37 -3.91 -16.49
CA GLY A 95 1.79 -3.10 -17.62
C GLY A 95 1.30 -1.65 -17.57
N TYR A 96 0.08 -1.42 -17.05
CA TYR A 96 -0.58 -0.11 -17.11
C TYR A 96 -0.46 0.73 -15.82
N GLY A 97 -0.16 0.14 -14.66
CA GLY A 97 -0.02 0.89 -13.39
C GLY A 97 1.04 0.37 -12.41
N GLY A 98 1.16 -0.95 -12.21
CA GLY A 98 2.04 -1.52 -11.17
C GLY A 98 3.52 -1.66 -11.55
N GLY A 99 3.81 -1.97 -12.81
CA GLY A 99 5.14 -2.13 -13.36
C GLY A 99 5.88 -0.81 -13.49
N TRP A 100 5.16 0.30 -13.68
CA TRP A 100 5.75 1.64 -13.62
C TRP A 100 6.26 1.94 -12.21
N GLY A 101 5.45 1.67 -11.16
CA GLY A 101 5.83 1.88 -9.77
C GLY A 101 6.98 0.96 -9.31
N ALA A 102 6.91 -0.33 -9.65
CA ALA A 102 7.95 -1.31 -9.30
C ALA A 102 9.28 -1.05 -10.03
N PHE A 103 9.24 -0.62 -11.30
CA PHE A 103 10.43 -0.19 -12.06
C PHE A 103 11.07 1.06 -11.44
N TRP A 104 10.28 1.99 -10.91
CA TRP A 104 10.81 3.16 -10.19
C TRP A 104 11.44 2.80 -8.84
N LEU A 105 10.83 1.88 -8.08
CA LEU A 105 11.39 1.39 -6.81
C LEU A 105 12.76 0.70 -7.00
N LEU A 106 12.95 -0.05 -8.10
CA LEU A 106 14.26 -0.64 -8.43
C LEU A 106 15.27 0.39 -8.93
N SER A 107 14.82 1.48 -9.57
CA SER A 107 15.74 2.53 -10.05
C SER A 107 16.35 3.40 -8.95
N LEU A 108 15.76 3.45 -7.75
CA LEU A 108 16.37 4.09 -6.57
C LEU A 108 17.63 3.37 -6.07
N ARG A 109 17.95 2.16 -6.58
CA ARG A 109 19.18 1.44 -6.25
C ARG A 109 20.40 1.92 -7.02
N ASP A 110 20.22 2.73 -8.06
CA ASP A 110 21.34 3.30 -8.82
C ASP A 110 21.97 4.46 -8.00
N PRO A 111 23.25 4.35 -7.60
CA PRO A 111 23.91 5.35 -6.75
C PRO A 111 24.05 6.72 -7.42
N GLN A 112 23.88 6.82 -8.74
CA GLN A 112 23.91 8.09 -9.47
C GLN A 112 22.53 8.76 -9.58
N THR A 113 21.47 8.16 -9.02
CA THR A 113 20.14 8.77 -8.99
C THR A 113 20.10 9.94 -8.01
N GLN A 114 19.77 11.12 -8.49
CA GLN A 114 19.62 12.32 -7.67
C GLN A 114 18.16 12.50 -7.25
N VAL A 115 17.93 12.71 -5.97
CA VAL A 115 16.59 13.03 -5.43
C VAL A 115 16.59 14.49 -5.00
N LEU A 116 15.92 15.34 -5.78
CA LEU A 116 15.77 16.76 -5.51
C LEU A 116 14.44 17.01 -4.81
N THR A 117 14.44 17.86 -3.79
CA THR A 117 13.19 18.27 -3.14
C THR A 117 12.60 19.42 -3.93
N LEU A 118 11.33 19.32 -4.32
CA LEU A 118 10.63 20.43 -4.94
C LEU A 118 10.00 21.25 -3.81
N ALA A 119 10.44 22.49 -3.65
CA ALA A 119 9.92 23.41 -2.64
C ALA A 119 9.25 24.62 -3.29
N ASN A 120 8.19 25.12 -2.68
CA ASN A 120 7.59 26.38 -3.09
C ASN A 120 8.53 27.57 -2.76
N PRO A 121 8.24 28.79 -3.25
CA PRO A 121 9.04 29.98 -2.92
C PRO A 121 9.17 30.27 -1.42
N GLN A 122 8.27 29.72 -0.59
CA GLN A 122 8.29 29.82 0.88
C GLN A 122 9.17 28.74 1.55
N GLY A 123 9.83 27.87 0.77
CA GLY A 123 10.71 26.80 1.27
C GLY A 123 9.99 25.54 1.74
N GLN A 124 8.66 25.45 1.59
CA GLN A 124 7.90 24.25 1.94
C GLN A 124 8.00 23.21 0.83
N GLY A 125 8.34 21.97 1.19
CA GLY A 125 8.39 20.85 0.24
C GLY A 125 7.00 20.50 -0.28
N VAL A 126 6.80 20.65 -1.60
CA VAL A 126 5.56 20.31 -2.32
C VAL A 126 5.68 19.00 -3.11
N GLY A 127 6.87 18.41 -3.15
CA GLY A 127 7.12 17.19 -3.91
C GLY A 127 8.60 16.80 -4.00
N ARG A 128 8.88 15.84 -4.87
CA ARG A 128 10.20 15.33 -5.18
C ARG A 128 10.38 15.17 -6.68
N ALA A 129 11.58 15.43 -7.15
CA ALA A 129 12.03 15.10 -8.49
C ALA A 129 13.16 14.08 -8.40
N ILE A 130 12.97 12.90 -8.98
CA ILE A 130 13.98 11.83 -9.00
C ILE A 130 14.62 11.82 -10.39
N LEU A 131 15.84 12.34 -10.50
CA LEU A 131 16.60 12.42 -11.72
C LEU A 131 17.54 11.21 -11.84
N ARG A 132 17.38 10.45 -12.92
CA ARG A 132 18.24 9.31 -13.26
C ARG A 132 19.40 9.73 -14.17
N PRO A 133 20.48 8.92 -14.25
CA PRO A 133 21.61 9.16 -15.15
C PRO A 133 21.23 9.24 -16.64
N ASP A 134 20.17 8.53 -17.04
CA ASP A 134 19.66 8.52 -18.42
C ASP A 134 18.75 9.72 -18.75
N ARG A 135 18.77 10.74 -17.89
CA ARG A 135 17.98 11.99 -17.94
C ARG A 135 16.47 11.79 -17.85
N ARG A 136 15.98 10.62 -17.42
CA ARG A 136 14.58 10.49 -17.03
C ARG A 136 14.38 11.09 -15.65
N VAL A 137 13.31 11.87 -15.52
CA VAL A 137 12.88 12.42 -14.24
C VAL A 137 11.49 11.91 -13.90
N LEU A 138 11.31 11.48 -12.65
CA LEU A 138 10.00 11.28 -12.04
C LEU A 138 9.68 12.47 -11.16
N ILE A 139 8.55 13.10 -11.44
CA ILE A 139 7.99 14.15 -10.62
C ILE A 139 6.88 13.53 -9.77
N LEU A 140 7.00 13.70 -8.45
CA LEU A 140 6.06 13.27 -7.43
C LEU A 140 5.62 14.51 -6.66
N LEU A 141 4.34 14.85 -6.72
CA LEU A 141 3.74 15.99 -6.00
C LEU A 141 2.82 15.49 -4.89
N ASP A 142 2.66 16.31 -3.86
CA ASP A 142 1.82 16.01 -2.69
C ASP A 142 0.32 16.28 -2.93
N ARG A 143 -0.04 16.87 -4.08
CA ARG A 143 -1.39 17.37 -4.36
C ARG A 143 -1.79 17.22 -5.82
N TRP A 144 -3.11 17.24 -6.04
CA TRP A 144 -3.72 17.40 -7.35
C TRP A 144 -3.74 18.87 -7.77
N PRO A 145 -3.73 19.17 -9.08
CA PRO A 145 -3.89 20.55 -9.53
C PRO A 145 -5.32 21.02 -9.21
N PRO A 146 -5.51 22.29 -8.82
CA PRO A 146 -6.85 22.86 -8.61
C PRO A 146 -7.71 22.79 -9.88
N GLN A 147 -9.03 22.89 -9.72
CA GLN A 147 -9.94 22.95 -10.88
C GLN A 147 -9.56 24.10 -11.82
N GLY A 148 -9.60 23.83 -13.12
CA GLY A 148 -9.23 24.81 -14.15
C GLY A 148 -7.73 25.00 -14.36
N GLN A 149 -6.86 24.27 -13.65
CA GLN A 149 -5.41 24.35 -13.82
C GLN A 149 -4.79 22.99 -14.19
N VAL A 150 -3.57 23.03 -14.72
CA VAL A 150 -2.72 21.86 -14.99
C VAL A 150 -1.33 22.11 -14.42
N PHE A 151 -0.59 21.05 -14.11
CA PHE A 151 0.84 21.19 -13.85
C PHE A 151 1.58 21.34 -15.17
N GLN A 152 2.60 22.19 -15.18
CA GLN A 152 3.59 22.25 -16.27
C GLN A 152 4.98 22.05 -15.68
N ALA A 153 5.74 21.15 -16.30
CA ALA A 153 7.14 20.96 -15.97
C ALA A 153 8.02 21.94 -16.76
N TRP A 154 9.17 22.28 -16.19
CA TRP A 154 10.14 23.18 -16.79
C TRP A 154 11.55 22.63 -16.61
N GLY A 155 12.32 22.57 -17.69
CA GLY A 155 13.73 22.24 -17.65
C GLY A 155 14.53 23.47 -17.26
N LEU A 156 15.25 23.41 -16.13
CA LEU A 156 16.12 24.49 -15.69
C LEU A 156 17.48 24.38 -16.40
N ALA A 157 17.67 25.21 -17.43
CA ALA A 157 18.92 25.38 -18.16
C ALA A 157 19.59 26.71 -17.78
N ARG A 158 20.83 26.95 -18.25
CA ARG A 158 21.49 28.26 -18.10
C ARG A 158 20.76 29.29 -18.95
N GLY A 159 19.77 29.97 -18.38
CA GLY A 159 18.94 30.94 -19.08
C GLY A 159 17.46 30.79 -18.68
N SER A 160 16.57 30.97 -19.66
CA SER A 160 15.12 30.82 -19.44
C SER A 160 14.71 29.36 -19.24
N PRO A 161 13.68 29.10 -18.42
CA PRO A 161 13.14 27.75 -18.24
C PRO A 161 12.61 27.21 -19.57
N VAL A 162 13.04 26.00 -19.94
CA VAL A 162 12.58 25.32 -21.15
C VAL A 162 11.22 24.68 -20.87
N PRO A 163 10.16 24.98 -21.65
CA PRO A 163 8.85 24.39 -21.43
C PRO A 163 8.87 22.88 -21.69
N LEU A 164 8.31 22.11 -20.75
CA LEU A 164 8.13 20.67 -20.86
C LEU A 164 6.62 20.33 -20.80
N PRO A 165 6.22 19.06 -21.02
CA PRO A 165 4.81 18.69 -21.11
C PRO A 165 3.98 19.08 -19.88
N THR A 166 2.72 19.41 -20.12
CA THR A 166 1.71 19.56 -19.07
C THR A 166 1.16 18.21 -18.62
N PHE A 167 0.62 18.16 -17.40
CA PHE A 167 0.07 16.95 -16.80
C PHE A 167 -0.97 17.29 -15.71
N ARG A 168 -1.86 16.33 -15.41
CA ARG A 168 -2.99 16.51 -14.47
C ARG A 168 -2.90 15.66 -13.22
N THR A 169 -2.04 14.65 -13.22
CA THR A 169 -1.83 13.73 -12.10
C THR A 169 -0.69 14.23 -11.21
N PRO A 170 -0.67 13.91 -9.90
CA PRO A 170 0.47 14.22 -9.02
C PRO A 170 1.75 13.45 -9.37
N LEU A 171 1.67 12.53 -10.33
CA LEU A 171 2.78 11.72 -10.82
C LEU A 171 2.98 11.96 -12.31
N LYS A 172 4.22 12.27 -12.71
CA LYS A 172 4.60 12.38 -14.12
C LYS A 172 6.04 11.98 -14.34
N SER A 173 6.27 11.17 -15.36
CA SER A 173 7.61 10.89 -15.88
C SER A 173 7.85 11.65 -17.17
N LEU A 174 9.06 12.18 -17.35
CA LEU A 174 9.51 12.79 -18.60
C LEU A 174 11.02 12.64 -18.77
N ARG A 175 11.54 13.00 -19.95
CA ARG A 175 12.97 13.08 -20.21
C ARG A 175 13.38 14.55 -20.24
N LEU A 176 14.41 14.90 -19.46
CA LEU A 176 14.98 16.24 -19.46
C LEU A 176 15.83 16.45 -20.72
N PRO A 177 15.75 17.63 -21.36
CA PRO A 177 16.61 17.96 -22.47
C PRO A 177 18.06 18.13 -22.00
N PRO A 178 19.06 17.94 -22.89
CA PRO A 178 20.48 17.93 -22.51
C PRO A 178 20.97 19.19 -21.78
N GLU A 179 20.40 20.33 -22.11
CA GLU A 179 20.69 21.65 -21.55
C GLU A 179 20.12 21.86 -20.14
N ALA A 180 19.12 21.08 -19.72
CA ALA A 180 18.48 21.21 -18.42
C ALA A 180 19.16 20.33 -17.37
N GLN A 181 19.49 20.92 -16.23
CA GLN A 181 20.14 20.23 -15.11
C GLN A 181 19.15 19.80 -14.02
N ALA A 182 18.02 20.49 -13.93
CA ALA A 182 16.98 20.21 -12.95
C ALA A 182 15.58 20.47 -13.54
N VAL A 183 14.56 20.13 -12.76
CA VAL A 183 13.15 20.34 -13.15
C VAL A 183 12.45 21.23 -12.13
N ALA A 184 11.63 22.14 -12.62
CA ALA A 184 10.68 22.91 -11.83
C ALA A 184 9.25 22.60 -12.27
N VAL A 185 8.28 22.89 -11.40
CA VAL A 185 6.86 22.71 -11.68
C VAL A 185 6.11 24.00 -11.36
N SER A 186 5.20 24.38 -12.25
CA SER A 186 4.24 25.46 -12.03
C SER A 186 2.80 24.96 -12.24
N LEU A 187 1.86 25.76 -11.76
CA LEU A 187 0.45 25.66 -12.10
C LEU A 187 0.15 26.61 -13.25
N GLU A 188 -0.50 26.08 -14.28
CA GLU A 188 -0.78 26.81 -15.53
C GLU A 188 -2.23 26.61 -15.97
N PRO A 189 -2.76 27.50 -16.82
CA PRO A 189 -4.05 27.28 -17.49
C PRO A 189 -4.04 26.02 -18.38
N PRO A 190 -5.21 25.48 -18.76
CA PRO A 190 -5.29 24.35 -19.67
C PRO A 190 -4.64 24.71 -21.01
N GLY A 191 -3.66 23.89 -21.44
CA GLY A 191 -2.83 24.16 -22.63
C GLY A 191 -1.40 24.59 -22.30
N GLY A 192 -1.14 24.98 -21.04
CA GLY A 192 0.16 25.44 -20.59
C GLY A 192 0.46 26.88 -21.00
N SER A 193 1.65 27.34 -20.63
CA SER A 193 2.14 28.69 -20.86
C SER A 193 3.52 28.65 -21.52
N PRO A 194 3.92 29.71 -22.25
CA PRO A 194 5.28 29.84 -22.77
C PRO A 194 6.30 30.18 -21.67
N GLN A 195 5.86 30.72 -20.54
CA GLN A 195 6.66 31.02 -19.35
C GLN A 195 5.90 30.61 -18.08
N PRO A 196 6.60 30.29 -16.97
CA PRO A 196 5.95 29.91 -15.72
C PRO A 196 5.10 31.06 -15.17
N THR A 197 3.82 30.81 -14.88
CA THR A 197 2.93 31.82 -14.28
C THR A 197 2.87 31.68 -12.75
N THR A 198 2.53 30.50 -12.26
CA THR A 198 2.38 30.24 -10.81
C THR A 198 3.35 29.15 -10.36
N LEU A 199 4.51 29.54 -9.86
CA LEU A 199 5.53 28.60 -9.38
C LEU A 199 4.99 27.75 -8.22
N LEU A 200 5.02 26.43 -8.42
CA LEU A 200 4.61 25.47 -7.41
C LEU A 200 5.82 24.88 -6.68
N GLY A 201 6.83 24.44 -7.43
CA GLY A 201 7.99 23.74 -6.89
C GLY A 201 9.26 24.01 -7.68
N LEU A 202 10.28 24.51 -7.00
CA LEU A 202 11.65 24.65 -7.48
C LEU A 202 12.53 23.59 -6.82
N PRO A 203 13.53 23.04 -7.53
CA PRO A 203 14.46 22.08 -6.96
C PRO A 203 15.37 22.75 -5.93
N GLN A 204 15.51 22.12 -4.77
CA GLN A 204 16.44 22.43 -3.68
C GLN A 204 17.51 21.36 -3.59
#